data_AF-G2T4J7-F1
#
_entry.id   AF-G2T4J7-F1
#
_cell.length_a   1.000
_cell.length_b   1.000
_cell.length_c   1.000
_cell.angle_alpha   90.00
_cell.angle_beta   90.00
_cell.angle_gamma   90.00
#
_symmetry.space_group_name_H-M   'P 1'
#
loop_
_entity.id
_entity.type
_entity.pdbx_description
1 polymer ?
#
loop_
_entity_poly.entity_id
_entity_poly.type
_entity_poly.pdbx_seq_one_letter_code
_entity_poly.pdbx_strand_id
1 'polypeptide(L)'
;MSIVNRICMFVFSVGLGIGQGFQPVSAFNYGAKKYGRVRKGFYFTLTAGEVLLGAIAVIGMFFPAQLVAVFQKDPEVVAIGEGALRVQLVALFFQPMTVCANMMFQSIWKNGRAMLLAMLRNLMYYSEKRLTVPA
;
A
#
# COMPACT_ATOMS: atom_id res chain seq x y z
N MET A 1 -7.30 -22.00 9.46
CA MET A 1 -7.34 -20.54 9.66
C MET A 1 -6.02 -19.80 9.38
N SER A 2 -4.83 -20.31 9.75
CA SER A 2 -3.56 -19.53 9.67
C SER A 2 -2.95 -19.36 8.26
N ILE A 3 -3.07 -20.34 7.36
CA ILE A 3 -2.38 -20.31 6.06
C ILE A 3 -3.07 -19.42 5.01
N VAL A 4 -4.41 -19.51 4.90
CA VAL A 4 -5.18 -18.68 3.96
C VAL A 4 -4.99 -17.19 4.23
N ASN A 5 -4.99 -16.80 5.51
CA ASN A 5 -4.80 -15.39 5.88
C ASN A 5 -3.39 -14.86 5.54
N ARG A 6 -2.35 -15.70 5.56
CA ARG A 6 -0.99 -15.31 5.13
C ARG A 6 -0.92 -15.03 3.63
N ILE A 7 -1.64 -15.81 2.83
CA ILE A 7 -1.72 -15.62 1.38
C ILE A 7 -2.45 -14.31 1.08
N CYS A 8 -3.59 -14.07 1.73
CA CYS A 8 -4.31 -12.81 1.59
C CYS A 8 -3.46 -11.60 2.00
N MET A 9 -2.71 -11.71 3.09
CA MET A 9 -1.76 -10.67 3.54
C MET A 9 -0.63 -10.42 2.54
N PHE A 10 -0.17 -11.45 1.82
CA PHE A 10 0.89 -11.29 0.81
C PHE A 10 0.40 -10.45 -0.37
N VAL A 11 -0.78 -10.77 -0.90
CA VAL A 11 -1.42 -9.99 -1.98
C VAL A 11 -1.73 -8.57 -1.51
N PHE A 12 -2.24 -8.42 -0.28
CA PHE A 12 -2.54 -7.11 0.31
C PHE A 12 -1.28 -6.26 0.51
N SER A 13 -0.15 -6.88 0.86
CA SER A 13 1.14 -6.20 1.02
C SER A 13 1.64 -5.58 -0.29
N VAL A 14 1.38 -6.22 -1.44
CA VAL A 14 1.71 -5.66 -2.76
C VAL A 14 0.90 -4.38 -3.03
N GLY A 15 -0.40 -4.41 -2.75
CA GLY A 15 -1.26 -3.22 -2.86
C GLY A 15 -0.84 -2.09 -1.92
N LEU A 16 -0.48 -2.43 -0.67
CA LEU A 16 0.07 -1.47 0.29
C LEU A 16 1.39 -0.87 -0.19
N GLY A 17 2.28 -1.64 -0.81
CA GLY A 17 3.55 -1.15 -1.34
C GLY A 17 3.38 -0.01 -2.36
N ILE A 18 2.39 -0.15 -3.26
CA ILE A 18 2.06 0.90 -4.24
C ILE A 18 1.56 2.17 -3.54
N GLY A 19 0.69 2.01 -2.54
CA GLY A 19 0.21 3.14 -1.73
C GLY A 19 1.35 3.86 -1.00
N GLN A 20 2.26 3.11 -0.39
CA GLN A 20 3.41 3.66 0.35
C GLN A 20 4.34 4.49 -0.55
N GLY A 21 4.48 4.13 -1.84
CA GLY A 21 5.22 4.95 -2.81
C GLY A 21 4.51 6.26 -3.18
N PHE A 22 3.17 6.31 -3.15
CA PHE A 22 2.40 7.51 -3.42
C PHE A 22 2.35 8.48 -2.23
N GLN A 23 2.43 7.96 -1.00
CA GLN A 23 2.38 8.77 0.22
C GLN A 23 3.38 9.95 0.23
N PRO A 24 4.70 9.77 0.00
CA PRO A 24 5.66 10.88 -0.02
C PRO A 24 5.48 11.82 -1.23
N VAL A 25 5.06 11.30 -2.38
CA VAL A 25 4.80 12.10 -3.59
C VAL A 25 3.63 13.05 -3.37
N SER A 26 2.54 12.54 -2.81
CA SER A 26 1.38 13.34 -2.46
C SER A 26 1.72 14.35 -1.36
N ALA A 27 2.50 13.94 -0.37
CA ALA A 27 2.91 14.78 0.74
C ALA A 27 3.73 16.01 0.32
N PHE A 28 4.76 15.79 -0.49
CA PHE A 28 5.66 16.84 -0.95
C PHE A 28 4.96 17.82 -1.91
N ASN A 29 4.19 17.29 -2.89
CA ASN A 29 3.49 18.12 -3.86
C ASN A 29 2.34 18.93 -3.24
N TYR A 30 1.66 18.36 -2.24
CA TYR A 30 0.63 19.08 -1.49
C TYR A 30 1.23 20.19 -0.61
N GLY A 31 2.36 19.92 0.06
CA GLY A 31 3.11 20.95 0.81
C GLY A 31 3.60 22.12 -0.07
N ALA A 32 3.96 21.84 -1.32
CA ALA A 32 4.34 22.85 -2.31
C ALA A 32 3.14 23.55 -3.01
N LYS A 33 1.89 23.32 -2.54
CA LYS A 33 0.63 23.82 -3.15
C LYS A 33 0.44 23.44 -4.62
N LYS A 34 1.11 22.41 -5.12
CA LYS A 34 1.02 21.93 -6.52
C LYS A 34 -0.07 20.87 -6.68
N TYR A 35 -1.33 21.24 -6.43
CA TYR A 35 -2.48 20.32 -6.44
C TYR A 35 -2.67 19.58 -7.77
N GLY A 36 -2.32 20.20 -8.91
CA GLY A 36 -2.40 19.55 -10.22
C GLY A 36 -1.48 18.33 -10.35
N ARG A 37 -0.30 18.36 -9.72
CA ARG A 37 0.63 17.21 -9.69
C ARG A 37 0.15 16.12 -8.72
N VAL A 38 -0.48 16.51 -7.61
CA VAL A 38 -1.10 15.55 -6.68
C VAL A 38 -2.20 14.75 -7.37
N ARG A 39 -3.08 15.43 -8.12
CA ARG A 39 -4.17 14.76 -8.87
C ARG A 39 -3.63 13.83 -9.95
N LYS A 40 -2.61 14.25 -10.72
CA LYS A 40 -1.94 13.36 -11.69
C LYS A 40 -1.29 12.15 -11.02
N GLY A 41 -0.61 12.35 -9.88
CA GLY A 41 -0.02 11.27 -9.10
C GLY A 41 -1.08 10.29 -8.59
N PHE A 42 -2.21 10.79 -8.10
CA PHE A 42 -3.31 9.94 -7.63
C PHE A 42 -3.84 9.04 -8.74
N TYR A 43 -4.15 9.60 -9.91
CA TYR A 43 -4.61 8.80 -11.05
C TYR A 43 -3.53 7.82 -11.53
N PHE A 44 -2.26 8.22 -11.54
CA PHE A 44 -1.17 7.32 -11.91
C PHE A 44 -1.06 6.13 -10.95
N THR A 45 -1.07 6.38 -9.64
CA THR A 45 -1.01 5.33 -8.62
C THR A 45 -2.25 4.45 -8.65
N LEU A 46 -3.43 5.03 -8.87
CA LEU A 46 -4.67 4.30 -8.98
C LEU A 46 -4.65 3.38 -10.21
N THR A 47 -4.31 3.89 -11.40
CA THR A 47 -4.20 3.07 -12.61
C THR A 47 -3.10 2.02 -12.49
N ALA A 48 -1.93 2.35 -11.93
CA ALA A 48 -0.87 1.37 -11.70
C ALA A 48 -1.29 0.27 -10.70
N GLY A 49 -1.99 0.64 -9.63
CA GLY A 49 -2.56 -0.29 -8.67
C GLY A 49 -3.64 -1.19 -9.27
N GLU A 50 -4.55 -0.61 -10.06
CA GLU A 50 -5.61 -1.32 -10.78
C GLU A 50 -5.03 -2.31 -11.79
N VAL A 51 -4.02 -1.90 -12.57
CA VAL A 51 -3.36 -2.76 -13.57
C VAL A 51 -2.62 -3.91 -12.89
N LEU A 52 -1.89 -3.64 -11.80
CA LEU A 52 -1.07 -4.65 -11.14
C LEU A 52 -1.92 -5.64 -10.34
N LEU A 53 -2.87 -5.15 -9.54
CA LEU A 53 -3.81 -6.00 -8.80
C LEU A 53 -4.81 -6.68 -9.75
N GLY A 54 -5.23 -5.99 -10.81
CA GLY A 54 -6.06 -6.55 -11.87
C GLY A 54 -5.36 -7.66 -12.63
N ALA A 55 -4.07 -7.52 -12.96
CA ALA A 55 -3.28 -8.59 -13.57
C ALA A 55 -3.18 -9.82 -12.65
N ILE A 56 -2.89 -9.60 -11.36
CA ILE A 56 -2.89 -10.68 -10.36
C ILE A 56 -4.28 -11.33 -10.27
N ALA A 57 -5.35 -10.53 -10.31
CA ALA A 57 -6.71 -11.04 -10.23
C ALA A 57 -7.10 -11.87 -11.46
N VAL A 58 -6.73 -11.41 -12.67
CA VAL A 58 -6.96 -12.15 -13.91
C VAL A 58 -6.19 -13.48 -13.91
N ILE A 59 -4.93 -13.48 -13.51
CA ILE A 59 -4.13 -14.71 -13.36
C ILE A 59 -4.78 -15.65 -12.33
N GLY A 60 -5.26 -15.11 -11.21
CA GLY A 60 -5.98 -15.87 -10.18
C GLY A 60 -7.34 -16.42 -10.62
N MET A 61 -7.99 -15.80 -11.61
CA MET A 61 -9.26 -16.27 -12.18
C MET A 61 -9.09 -17.47 -13.11
N PHE A 62 -7.98 -17.54 -13.87
CA PHE A 62 -7.72 -18.65 -14.80
C PHE A 62 -7.29 -19.94 -14.10
N PHE A 63 -6.65 -19.83 -12.93
CA PHE A 63 -6.11 -20.98 -12.21
C PHE A 63 -6.34 -20.91 -10.69
N PRO A 64 -7.58 -20.72 -10.19
CA PRO A 64 -7.85 -20.55 -8.77
C PRO A 64 -7.47 -21.78 -7.97
N ALA A 65 -7.76 -22.98 -8.49
CA ALA A 65 -7.44 -24.24 -7.85
C ALA A 65 -5.92 -24.51 -7.79
N GLN A 66 -5.16 -24.21 -8.85
CA GLN A 66 -3.70 -24.39 -8.83
C GLN A 66 -3.03 -23.36 -7.91
N LEU A 67 -3.49 -22.10 -7.89
CA LEU A 67 -2.93 -21.08 -7.00
C LEU A 67 -3.15 -21.46 -5.53
N VAL A 68 -4.35 -21.92 -5.19
CA VAL A 68 -4.64 -22.39 -3.82
C VAL A 68 -3.87 -23.69 -3.51
N ALA A 69 -3.75 -24.61 -4.48
CA ALA A 69 -3.03 -25.88 -4.33
C ALA A 69 -1.50 -25.72 -4.17
N VAL A 70 -0.91 -24.66 -4.75
CA VAL A 70 0.52 -24.32 -4.56
C VAL A 70 0.80 -23.94 -3.10
N PHE A 71 -0.16 -23.29 -2.44
CA PHE A 71 0.00 -22.88 -1.05
C PHE A 71 -0.58 -23.89 -0.03
N GLN A 72 -1.53 -24.73 -0.42
CA GLN A 72 -2.14 -25.73 0.47
C GLN A 72 -2.59 -26.98 -0.29
N LYS A 73 -2.10 -28.16 0.12
CA LYS A 73 -2.42 -29.46 -0.53
C LYS A 73 -3.66 -30.17 0.02
N ASP A 74 -4.34 -29.56 1.00
CA ASP A 74 -5.46 -30.17 1.71
C ASP A 74 -6.78 -29.93 0.96
N PRO A 75 -7.47 -30.96 0.44
CA PRO A 75 -8.61 -30.80 -0.46
C PRO A 75 -9.81 -30.06 0.15
N GLU A 76 -10.05 -30.16 1.47
CA GLU A 76 -11.10 -29.35 2.13
C GLU A 76 -10.76 -27.85 2.14
N VAL A 77 -9.48 -27.52 2.34
CA VAL A 77 -9.01 -26.13 2.36
C VAL A 77 -8.96 -25.56 0.95
N VAL A 78 -8.71 -26.39 -0.07
CA VAL A 78 -8.76 -25.98 -1.48
C VAL A 78 -10.18 -25.62 -1.90
N ALA A 79 -11.19 -26.42 -1.51
CA ALA A 79 -12.59 -26.16 -1.83
C ALA A 79 -13.11 -24.86 -1.18
N ILE A 80 -12.78 -24.63 0.10
CA ILE A 80 -13.11 -23.38 0.79
C ILE A 80 -12.31 -22.20 0.21
N GLY A 81 -11.05 -22.45 -0.14
CA GLY A 81 -10.13 -21.47 -0.72
C GLY A 81 -10.59 -20.97 -2.08
N GLU A 82 -11.15 -21.83 -2.94
CA GLU A 82 -11.69 -21.43 -4.24
C GLU A 82 -12.84 -20.40 -4.10
N GLY A 83 -13.77 -20.66 -3.19
CA GLY A 83 -14.89 -19.75 -2.91
C GLY A 83 -14.41 -18.41 -2.34
N ALA A 84 -13.47 -18.46 -1.38
CA ALA A 84 -12.86 -17.26 -0.81
C ALA A 84 -12.07 -16.47 -1.85
N LEU A 85 -11.33 -17.14 -2.76
CA LEU A 85 -10.54 -16.50 -3.80
C LEU A 85 -11.45 -15.72 -4.76
N ARG A 86 -12.57 -16.29 -5.19
CA ARG A 86 -13.55 -15.59 -6.07
C ARG A 86 -14.08 -14.31 -5.44
N VAL A 87 -14.43 -14.35 -4.16
CA VAL A 87 -14.88 -13.15 -3.42
C VAL A 87 -13.75 -12.13 -3.26
N GLN A 88 -12.54 -12.61 -2.96
CA GLN A 88 -11.35 -11.76 -2.79
C GLN A 88 -10.94 -11.08 -4.10
N LEU A 89 -11.13 -11.74 -5.24
CA LEU A 89 -10.85 -11.21 -6.58
C LEU A 89 -11.76 -10.03 -6.93
N VAL A 90 -13.04 -10.08 -6.53
CA VAL A 90 -13.96 -8.94 -6.67
C VAL A 90 -13.55 -7.81 -5.72
N ALA A 91 -13.16 -8.15 -4.49
CA ALA A 91 -12.68 -7.16 -3.52
C ALA A 91 -11.37 -6.47 -3.96
N LEU A 92 -10.51 -7.18 -4.70
CA LEU A 92 -9.25 -6.69 -5.24
C LEU A 92 -9.42 -5.52 -6.22
N PHE A 93 -10.53 -5.46 -6.96
CA PHE A 93 -10.85 -4.31 -7.83
C PHE A 93 -11.13 -3.03 -7.02
N PHE A 94 -11.79 -3.13 -5.87
CA PHE A 94 -12.07 -1.96 -5.02
C PHE A 94 -10.93 -1.61 -4.06
N GLN A 95 -9.99 -2.53 -3.85
CA GLN A 95 -8.85 -2.41 -2.94
C GLN A 95 -7.93 -1.21 -3.26
N PRO A 96 -7.42 -1.03 -4.50
CA PRO A 96 -6.50 0.07 -4.82
C PRO A 96 -7.16 1.44 -4.68
N MET A 97 -8.45 1.57 -5.01
CA MET A 97 -9.20 2.81 -4.82
C MET A 97 -9.26 3.21 -3.34
N THR A 98 -9.58 2.26 -2.47
CA THR A 98 -9.66 2.47 -1.01
C THR A 98 -8.29 2.80 -0.42
N VAL A 99 -7.22 2.12 -0.87
CA VAL A 99 -5.83 2.39 -0.42
C VAL A 99 -5.36 3.76 -0.86
N CYS A 100 -5.54 4.12 -2.13
CA CYS A 100 -5.13 5.42 -2.66
C CYS A 100 -5.86 6.56 -1.95
N ALA A 101 -7.18 6.43 -1.72
CA ALA A 101 -7.96 7.41 -0.98
C ALA A 101 -7.44 7.56 0.46
N ASN A 102 -7.26 6.45 1.18
CA ASN A 102 -6.73 6.47 2.55
C ASN A 102 -5.33 7.10 2.62
N MET A 103 -4.43 6.75 1.70
CA MET A 103 -3.06 7.29 1.66
C MET A 103 -3.05 8.80 1.33
N MET A 104 -3.94 9.24 0.44
CA MET A 104 -4.11 10.66 0.11
C MET A 104 -4.60 11.44 1.36
N PHE A 105 -5.64 10.97 2.02
CA PHE A 105 -6.15 11.60 3.24
C PHE A 105 -5.11 11.61 4.37
N GLN A 106 -4.40 10.50 4.57
CA GLN A 106 -3.33 10.42 5.58
C GLN A 106 -2.19 11.40 5.30
N SER A 107 -1.81 11.59 4.03
CA SER A 107 -0.74 12.51 3.65
C SER A 107 -1.17 13.97 3.82
N ILE A 108 -2.39 14.31 3.42
CA ILE A 108 -2.93 15.67 3.56
C ILE A 108 -3.11 16.06 5.04
N TRP A 109 -3.60 15.15 5.89
CA TRP A 109 -3.88 15.43 7.29
C TRP A 109 -2.66 15.33 8.23
N LYS A 110 -1.67 14.45 7.97
CA LYS A 110 -0.55 14.24 8.90
C LYS A 110 0.70 15.08 8.64
N ASN A 111 0.84 15.69 7.46
CA ASN A 111 2.09 16.37 7.09
C ASN A 111 2.49 17.53 7.99
N GLY A 112 1.53 18.35 8.44
CA GLY A 112 1.85 19.50 9.30
C GLY A 112 2.51 19.09 10.63
N ARG A 113 2.01 18.03 11.26
CA ARG A 113 2.50 17.58 12.57
C ARG A 113 3.78 16.72 12.45
N ALA A 114 3.86 15.87 11.44
CA ALA A 114 5.02 15.00 11.24
C ALA A 114 6.26 15.77 10.74
N MET A 115 6.08 16.76 9.87
CA MET A 115 7.18 17.61 9.43
C MET A 115 7.73 18.46 10.59
N LEU A 116 6.85 19.01 11.42
CA LEU A 116 7.25 19.74 12.64
C LEU A 116 8.08 18.85 13.59
N LEU A 117 7.61 17.63 13.86
CA LEU A 117 8.32 16.66 14.71
C LEU A 117 9.64 16.19 14.09
N ALA A 118 9.70 15.95 12.78
CA ALA A 118 10.93 15.58 12.10
C ALA A 118 11.96 16.73 12.08
N MET A 119 11.51 17.96 11.90
CA MET A 119 12.34 19.16 12.02
C MET A 119 12.89 19.29 13.45
N LEU A 120 12.03 19.17 14.47
CA LEU A 120 12.44 19.21 15.88
C LEU A 120 13.45 18.10 16.22
N ARG A 121 13.26 16.88 15.71
CA ARG A 121 14.19 15.77 15.91
C ARG A 121 15.57 16.03 15.29
N ASN A 122 15.61 16.53 14.06
CA ASN A 122 16.88 16.87 13.40
C ASN A 122 17.57 18.06 14.05
N LEU A 123 16.81 19.05 14.51
CA LEU A 123 17.35 20.19 15.26
C LEU A 123 17.96 19.76 16.59
N MET A 124 17.30 18.89 17.34
CA MET A 124 17.84 18.33 18.60
C MET A 124 19.14 17.56 18.36
N TYR A 125 19.16 16.68 17.37
CA TYR A 125 20.37 15.92 17.03
C TYR A 125 21.52 16.81 16.52
N TYR A 126 21.20 17.89 15.79
CA TYR A 126 22.20 18.86 15.34
C TYR A 126 22.75 19.69 16.51
N SER A 127 21.91 20.06 17.49
CA SER A 127 22.37 20.76 18.70
C SER A 127 23.27 19.90 19.58
N GLU A 128 22.99 18.59 19.72
CA GLU A 128 23.84 17.67 20.47
C GLU A 128 25.22 17.46 19.81
N LYS A 129 25.28 17.41 18.48
CA LYS A 129 26.55 17.29 17.75
C LYS A 129 27.45 18.52 17.85
N ARG A 130 26.89 19.72 18.02
CA ARG A 130 27.67 20.94 18.26
C ARG A 130 28.31 20.99 19.64
N LEU A 131 27.81 20.24 20.61
CA LEU A 131 28.32 20.20 21.99
C LEU A 131 29.37 19.09 22.23
N THR A 132 29.51 18.14 21.30
CA THR A 132 30.39 16.96 21.46
C THR A 132 31.63 16.96 20.56
N VAL A 133 31.75 17.91 19.63
CA VAL A 133 33.00 18.14 18.87
C VAL A 133 33.62 19.46 19.36
N PRO A 134 34.53 19.43 20.34
CA PRO A 134 35.41 20.57 20.59
C PRO A 134 36.34 20.76 19.38
N ALA A 135 36.60 22.03 19.06
CA ALA A 135 37.58 22.47 18.07
C ALA A 135 38.99 21.93 18.37
#